data_AF-A0A6A0AYW1-F1
#
_entry.id   AF-A0A6A0AYW1-F1
#
_cell.length_a   1.000
_cell.length_b   1.000
_cell.length_c   1.000
_cell.angle_alpha   90.00
_cell.angle_beta   90.00
_cell.angle_gamma   90.00
#
_symmetry.space_group_name_H-M   'P 1'
#
loop_
_entity.id
_entity.type
_entity.pdbx_description
1 polymer ?
#
loop_
_entity_poly.entity_id
_entity_poly.type
_entity_poly.pdbx_seq_one_letter_code
_entity_poly.pdbx_strand_id
1 'polypeptide(L)'
;MRQAPPGRTGPAGMTQPSTVPAGAPCRTTGPPQVDMGRVVGRDDLLLVTLDTLRFDVAQELAAAGRIPHLAGRLPGGRWERRHAPGSFTWASHQAIFAGFLPTPAGAGPHPRLFAARFAGSETTADGTFVYDTPDLVSGLAAAGYRTVCIGGVGFFNRQGPLGSVLPGLFQESHWEPAFGVASPTSFESQVDRAAEVVAALPAEQRLFLFVNVSALHQPNWFHLPGATREAGDSRESHAAALEYVDRHMGRLFAAAGSRRRCFAIVCSDHGTAYGEDGYTGHRLGHEVVWTVPYGQFFLPGPDGAR
;
A
#
# COMPACT_ATOMS: atom_id res chain seq x y z
N MET A 1 40.07 7.14 59.44
CA MET A 1 39.70 5.82 58.89
C MET A 1 38.62 6.07 57.84
N ARG A 2 38.84 5.97 56.53
CA ARG A 2 39.56 4.95 55.74
C ARG A 2 40.35 5.63 54.60
N GLN A 3 41.50 5.06 54.28
CA GLN A 3 42.39 5.48 53.20
C GLN A 3 41.83 5.09 51.83
N ALA A 4 41.99 5.96 50.85
CA ALA A 4 41.84 5.66 49.42
C ALA A 4 43.19 5.17 48.85
N PRO A 5 43.22 4.21 47.90
CA PRO A 5 44.44 3.84 47.21
C PRO A 5 44.73 4.77 46.00
N PRO A 6 46.01 4.90 45.59
CA PRO A 6 46.45 5.80 44.53
C PRO A 6 46.35 5.18 43.12
N GLY A 7 46.31 6.05 42.11
CA GLY A 7 45.91 5.74 40.74
C GLY A 7 46.92 5.04 39.84
N ARG A 8 46.55 4.96 38.55
CA ARG A 8 47.44 4.72 37.41
C ARG A 8 47.01 5.53 36.19
N THR A 9 48.03 6.02 35.52
CA THR A 9 48.10 6.94 34.38
C THR A 9 48.08 6.22 33.03
N GLY A 10 47.26 6.69 32.07
CA GLY A 10 47.42 6.66 30.60
C GLY A 10 47.42 5.31 29.83
N PRO A 11 47.30 5.30 28.47
CA PRO A 11 47.19 6.42 27.53
C PRO A 11 45.94 6.39 26.62
N ALA A 12 45.73 7.50 25.91
CA ALA A 12 44.78 7.66 24.83
C ALA A 12 45.09 6.73 23.64
N GLY A 13 44.06 6.04 23.14
CA GLY A 13 44.12 5.22 21.93
C GLY A 13 42.80 5.36 21.18
N MET A 14 42.77 6.31 20.24
CA MET A 14 41.65 6.56 19.34
C MET A 14 41.66 5.46 18.27
N THR A 15 40.82 4.43 18.42
CA THR A 15 40.66 3.38 17.40
C THR A 15 39.68 3.84 16.32
N GLN A 16 40.18 3.94 15.10
CA GLN A 16 39.43 4.17 13.86
C GLN A 16 38.32 3.11 13.66
N PRO A 17 37.17 3.46 13.07
CA PRO A 17 36.13 2.49 12.74
C PRO A 17 36.58 1.57 11.59
N SER A 18 36.49 0.27 11.85
CA SER A 18 36.71 -0.83 10.89
C SER A 18 35.71 -0.77 9.74
N THR A 19 36.21 -0.65 8.50
CA THR A 19 35.45 -0.82 7.27
C THR A 19 35.17 -2.31 7.01
N VAL A 20 33.93 -2.74 7.24
CA VAL A 20 33.46 -4.07 6.81
C VAL A 20 33.16 -3.99 5.30
N PRO A 21 33.69 -4.90 4.46
CA PRO A 21 33.39 -4.88 3.04
C PRO A 21 31.94 -5.32 2.80
N ALA A 22 31.25 -4.61 1.91
CA ALA A 22 29.90 -4.94 1.45
C ALA A 22 29.87 -6.38 0.91
N GLY A 23 29.06 -7.23 1.54
CA GLY A 23 28.83 -8.60 1.08
C GLY A 23 28.23 -8.62 -0.32
N ALA A 24 28.69 -9.55 -1.15
CA ALA A 24 28.17 -9.74 -2.50
C ALA A 24 26.65 -10.01 -2.49
N PRO A 25 25.88 -9.47 -3.46
CA PRO A 25 24.43 -9.65 -3.49
C PRO A 25 24.07 -11.13 -3.70
N CYS A 26 23.33 -11.67 -2.74
CA CYS A 26 22.71 -13.00 -2.83
C CYS A 26 21.72 -13.01 -3.99
N ARG A 27 21.99 -13.80 -5.04
CA ARG A 27 21.07 -13.99 -6.15
C ARG A 27 19.92 -14.87 -5.69
N THR A 28 18.77 -14.26 -5.40
CA THR A 28 17.53 -14.98 -5.11
C THR A 28 16.88 -15.44 -6.41
N THR A 29 16.73 -16.74 -6.58
CA THR A 29 15.95 -17.37 -7.67
C THR A 29 14.46 -17.24 -7.35
N GLY A 30 13.91 -16.05 -7.60
CA GLY A 30 12.47 -15.78 -7.61
C GLY A 30 11.98 -15.47 -9.03
N PRO A 31 10.65 -15.31 -9.25
CA PRO A 31 10.14 -14.72 -10.48
C PRO A 31 10.86 -13.41 -10.78
N PRO A 32 11.03 -13.00 -12.06
CA PRO A 32 11.83 -11.83 -12.42
C PRO A 32 11.32 -10.62 -11.64
N GLN A 33 12.16 -10.14 -10.73
CA GLN A 33 11.87 -9.01 -9.89
C GLN A 33 11.72 -7.78 -10.78
N VAL A 34 10.64 -7.02 -10.60
CA VAL A 34 10.42 -5.77 -11.34
C VAL A 34 11.54 -4.79 -11.00
N ASP A 35 12.23 -4.30 -12.03
CA ASP A 35 13.25 -3.26 -11.89
C ASP A 35 12.56 -1.88 -11.82
N MET A 36 12.35 -1.38 -10.60
CA MET A 36 11.71 -0.09 -10.38
C MET A 36 12.57 1.09 -10.81
N GLY A 37 13.90 0.92 -10.94
CA GLY A 37 14.77 1.93 -11.53
C GLY A 37 14.47 2.19 -13.02
N ARG A 38 13.89 1.20 -13.72
CA ARG A 38 13.41 1.35 -15.11
C ARG A 38 11.95 1.78 -15.21
N VAL A 39 11.12 1.42 -14.23
CA VAL A 39 9.69 1.79 -14.20
C VAL A 39 9.55 3.27 -13.86
N VAL A 40 10.22 3.73 -12.80
CA VAL A 40 10.16 5.12 -12.37
C VAL A 40 10.84 6.01 -13.41
N GLY A 41 10.14 7.07 -13.82
CA GLY A 41 10.54 7.97 -14.90
C GLY A 41 9.98 7.58 -16.27
N ARG A 42 9.46 6.34 -16.43
CA ARG A 42 8.89 5.84 -17.68
C ARG A 42 7.38 5.65 -17.59
N ASP A 43 6.91 4.87 -16.62
CA ASP A 43 5.53 4.42 -16.49
C ASP A 43 4.74 5.28 -15.48
N ASP A 44 3.41 5.30 -15.61
CA ASP A 44 2.54 5.82 -14.55
C ASP A 44 2.50 4.81 -13.40
N LEU A 45 2.19 5.27 -12.18
CA LEU A 45 2.15 4.44 -10.98
C LEU A 45 0.76 4.53 -10.35
N LEU A 46 0.18 3.38 -10.03
CA LEU A 46 -1.06 3.25 -9.28
C LEU A 46 -0.79 2.46 -7.99
N LEU A 47 -1.13 3.04 -6.84
CA LEU A 47 -1.14 2.34 -5.56
C LEU A 47 -2.56 2.35 -5.00
N VAL A 48 -3.14 1.17 -4.84
CA VAL A 48 -4.46 0.98 -4.25
C VAL A 48 -4.32 0.24 -2.93
N THR A 49 -4.79 0.86 -1.85
CA THR A 49 -4.95 0.19 -0.55
C THR A 49 -6.42 -0.10 -0.32
N LEU A 50 -6.74 -1.38 -0.17
CA LEU A 50 -8.05 -1.91 0.20
C LEU A 50 -8.17 -1.90 1.72
N ASP A 51 -8.62 -0.78 2.30
CA ASP A 51 -8.79 -0.62 3.75
C ASP A 51 -10.16 -1.20 4.15
N THR A 52 -10.26 -2.33 4.87
CA THR A 52 -9.23 -3.12 5.59
C THR A 52 -9.31 -4.60 5.22
N LEU A 53 -8.91 -4.93 3.98
CA LEU A 53 -9.08 -6.25 3.40
C LEU A 53 -8.23 -7.36 4.07
N ARG A 54 -8.90 -8.35 4.65
CA ARG A 54 -8.28 -9.60 5.11
C ARG A 54 -7.81 -10.49 3.96
N PHE A 55 -6.67 -11.16 4.17
CA PHE A 55 -6.11 -12.09 3.19
C PHE A 55 -7.00 -13.31 2.91
N ASP A 56 -7.60 -13.91 3.94
CA ASP A 56 -8.41 -15.12 3.80
C ASP A 56 -9.65 -14.88 2.92
N VAL A 57 -10.34 -13.75 3.13
CA VAL A 57 -11.49 -13.36 2.30
C VAL A 57 -11.06 -13.09 0.86
N ALA A 58 -9.95 -12.37 0.66
CA ALA A 58 -9.44 -12.07 -0.67
C ALA A 58 -9.08 -13.34 -1.46
N GLN A 59 -8.43 -14.31 -0.79
CA GLN A 59 -8.06 -15.59 -1.37
C GLN A 59 -9.27 -16.44 -1.71
N GLU A 60 -10.26 -16.51 -0.80
CA GLU A 60 -11.50 -17.26 -1.01
C GLU A 60 -12.27 -16.73 -2.22
N LEU A 61 -12.49 -15.42 -2.31
CA LEU A 61 -13.23 -14.83 -3.42
C LEU A 61 -12.50 -14.96 -4.77
N ALA A 62 -11.15 -14.87 -4.77
CA ALA A 62 -10.37 -15.13 -5.97
C ALA A 62 -10.54 -16.58 -6.44
N ALA A 63 -10.42 -17.55 -5.53
CA ALA A 63 -10.57 -18.97 -5.84
C ALA A 63 -12.00 -19.32 -6.31
N ALA A 64 -13.00 -18.62 -5.79
CA ALA A 64 -14.40 -18.76 -6.19
C ALA A 64 -14.76 -18.01 -7.49
N GLY A 65 -13.83 -17.27 -8.10
CA GLY A 65 -14.09 -16.47 -9.31
C GLY A 65 -15.03 -15.28 -9.07
N ARG A 66 -15.21 -14.84 -7.83
CA ARG A 66 -16.14 -13.76 -7.43
C ARG A 66 -15.54 -12.36 -7.53
N ILE A 67 -14.24 -12.26 -7.78
CA ILE A 67 -13.53 -11.00 -8.01
C ILE A 67 -12.75 -11.02 -9.34
N PRO A 68 -13.44 -11.18 -10.48
CA PRO A 68 -12.80 -11.39 -11.78
C PRO A 68 -11.92 -10.22 -12.23
N HIS A 69 -12.21 -8.97 -11.84
CA HIS A 69 -11.42 -7.82 -12.29
C HIS A 69 -10.06 -7.72 -11.59
N LEU A 70 -10.03 -7.98 -10.29
CA LEU A 70 -8.82 -8.09 -9.49
C LEU A 70 -8.06 -9.36 -9.87
N ALA A 71 -8.69 -10.53 -9.77
CA ALA A 71 -8.03 -11.81 -10.02
C ALA A 71 -7.48 -11.89 -11.45
N GLY A 72 -8.19 -11.36 -12.45
CA GLY A 72 -7.74 -11.33 -13.85
C GLY A 72 -6.44 -10.54 -14.10
N ARG A 73 -6.00 -9.69 -13.16
CA ARG A 73 -4.73 -8.95 -13.25
C ARG A 73 -3.61 -9.54 -12.40
N LEU A 74 -3.94 -10.33 -11.39
CA LEU A 74 -2.95 -10.95 -10.51
C LEU A 74 -2.14 -12.01 -11.27
N PRO A 75 -0.82 -12.10 -11.05
CA PRO A 75 -0.02 -13.22 -11.56
C PRO A 75 -0.60 -14.57 -11.14
N GLY A 76 -1.01 -15.38 -12.12
CA GLY A 76 -1.65 -16.67 -11.88
C GLY A 76 -3.02 -16.60 -11.21
N GLY A 77 -3.66 -15.43 -11.18
CA GLY A 77 -4.97 -15.23 -10.55
C GLY A 77 -4.96 -15.24 -9.02
N ARG A 78 -3.80 -15.09 -8.38
CA ARG A 78 -3.63 -15.32 -6.94
C ARG A 78 -3.01 -14.14 -6.23
N TRP A 79 -3.52 -13.86 -5.03
CA TRP A 79 -2.93 -12.93 -4.09
C TRP A 79 -1.65 -13.50 -3.49
N GLU A 80 -0.65 -12.65 -3.29
CA GLU A 80 0.47 -12.95 -2.42
C GLU A 80 0.07 -12.76 -0.95
N ARG A 81 0.44 -13.72 -0.10
CA ARG A 81 0.29 -13.61 1.35
C ARG A 81 1.42 -12.77 1.92
N ARG A 82 1.07 -11.63 2.54
CA ARG A 82 2.05 -10.69 3.10
C ARG A 82 1.65 -10.23 4.51
N HIS A 83 2.61 -9.71 5.25
CA HIS A 83 2.40 -9.06 6.54
C HIS A 83 2.28 -7.55 6.35
N ALA A 84 1.23 -6.97 6.93
CA ALA A 84 1.01 -5.53 6.99
C ALA A 84 2.18 -4.86 7.72
N PRO A 85 2.61 -3.65 7.30
CA PRO A 85 3.66 -2.92 7.99
C PRO A 85 3.16 -2.21 9.26
N GLY A 86 1.85 -2.20 9.51
CA GLY A 86 1.24 -1.75 10.75
C GLY A 86 -0.17 -2.30 10.92
N SER A 87 -0.69 -2.34 12.14
CA SER A 87 -1.98 -2.98 12.46
C SER A 87 -3.21 -2.07 12.31
N PHE A 88 -3.05 -0.87 11.75
CA PHE A 88 -4.14 0.08 11.48
C PHE A 88 -3.71 1.14 10.47
N THR A 89 -4.69 1.83 9.87
CA THR A 89 -4.50 2.74 8.74
C THR A 89 -3.31 3.67 8.89
N TRP A 90 -3.24 4.46 9.97
CA TRP A 90 -2.19 5.48 10.10
C TRP A 90 -0.78 4.90 10.10
N ALA A 91 -0.50 3.92 10.97
CA ALA A 91 0.82 3.33 11.08
C ALA A 91 1.22 2.61 9.79
N SER A 92 0.27 1.88 9.18
CA SER A 92 0.52 1.17 7.93
C SER A 92 0.85 2.12 6.79
N HIS A 93 0.09 3.21 6.62
CA HIS A 93 0.31 4.16 5.54
C HIS A 93 1.58 5.01 5.72
N GLN A 94 1.97 5.35 6.95
CA GLN A 94 3.28 5.96 7.21
C GLN A 94 4.41 5.07 6.70
N ALA A 95 4.34 3.77 6.98
CA ALA A 95 5.32 2.80 6.52
C ALA A 95 5.28 2.61 4.99
N ILE A 96 4.08 2.46 4.40
CA ILE A 96 3.88 2.35 2.95
C ILE A 96 4.47 3.55 2.22
N PHE A 97 4.18 4.77 2.67
CA PHE A 97 4.74 5.99 2.08
C PHE A 97 6.22 6.17 2.39
N ALA A 98 6.79 5.49 3.39
CA ALA A 98 8.23 5.38 3.58
C ALA A 98 8.89 4.25 2.75
N GLY A 99 8.13 3.56 1.88
CA GLY A 99 8.62 2.49 0.99
C GLY A 99 8.54 1.09 1.60
N PHE A 100 7.96 0.94 2.79
CA PHE A 100 7.71 -0.36 3.44
C PHE A 100 6.30 -0.86 3.08
N LEU A 101 6.18 -1.41 1.87
CA LEU A 101 4.98 -2.15 1.45
C LEU A 101 4.77 -3.41 2.32
N PRO A 102 3.57 -4.04 2.28
CA PRO A 102 3.37 -5.34 2.91
C PRO A 102 4.48 -6.33 2.54
N THR A 103 5.05 -6.96 3.56
CA THR A 103 6.25 -7.79 3.47
C THR A 103 5.85 -9.23 3.17
N PRO A 104 6.47 -9.95 2.22
CA PRO A 104 6.18 -11.37 2.00
C PRO A 104 6.19 -12.17 3.30
N ALA A 105 5.21 -13.06 3.50
CA ALA A 105 5.03 -13.78 4.77
C ALA A 105 6.12 -14.83 5.06
N GLY A 106 6.91 -15.21 4.05
CA GLY A 106 8.04 -16.13 4.21
C GLY A 106 9.22 -15.50 4.93
N ALA A 107 10.09 -16.33 5.52
CA ALA A 107 11.30 -15.85 6.17
C ALA A 107 12.34 -15.33 5.15
N GLY A 108 13.21 -14.44 5.60
CA GLY A 108 14.37 -13.94 4.84
C GLY A 108 14.27 -12.45 4.48
N PRO A 109 15.38 -11.88 3.98
CA PRO A 109 15.37 -10.53 3.46
C PRO A 109 14.52 -10.48 2.18
N HIS A 110 13.61 -9.50 2.13
CA HIS A 110 12.77 -9.28 0.97
C HIS A 110 13.15 -7.96 0.31
N PRO A 111 13.73 -7.97 -0.89
CA PRO A 111 14.03 -6.76 -1.63
C PRO A 111 12.79 -5.87 -1.77
N ARG A 112 12.93 -4.57 -1.48
CA ARG A 112 11.83 -3.61 -1.60
C ARG A 112 11.77 -3.01 -3.00
N LEU A 113 10.56 -2.68 -3.45
CA LEU A 113 10.35 -1.92 -4.69
C LEU A 113 10.88 -0.49 -4.56
N PHE A 114 10.74 0.08 -3.37
CA PHE A 114 11.02 1.47 -3.04
C PHE A 114 11.83 1.54 -1.75
N ALA A 115 12.84 2.40 -1.68
CA ALA A 115 13.57 2.62 -0.44
C ALA A 115 14.07 4.06 -0.33
N ALA A 116 13.76 4.71 0.80
CA ALA A 116 14.48 5.91 1.21
C ALA A 116 15.95 5.57 1.47
N ARG A 117 16.87 6.46 1.11
CA ARG A 117 18.28 6.30 1.46
C ARG A 117 18.49 6.59 2.94
N PHE A 118 18.80 5.55 3.72
CA PHE A 118 19.26 5.69 5.10
C PHE A 118 20.26 4.57 5.44
N ALA A 119 21.13 4.81 6.42
CA ALA A 119 22.07 3.81 6.90
C ALA A 119 21.32 2.64 7.56
N GLY A 120 21.63 1.41 7.16
CA GLY A 120 20.98 0.20 7.70
C GLY A 120 19.84 -0.37 6.86
N SER A 121 19.60 0.12 5.64
CA SER A 121 18.67 -0.56 4.71
C SER A 121 19.28 -1.87 4.18
N GLU A 122 18.92 -3.00 4.78
CA GLU A 122 19.38 -4.33 4.38
C GLU A 122 18.59 -4.94 3.20
N THR A 123 17.51 -4.26 2.78
CA THR A 123 16.55 -4.78 1.77
C THR A 123 16.52 -3.95 0.48
N THR A 124 17.51 -3.08 0.28
CA THR A 124 17.72 -2.38 -1.01
C THR A 124 18.49 -3.30 -1.97
N ALA A 125 17.99 -3.49 -3.18
CA ALA A 125 18.62 -4.30 -4.23
C ALA A 125 18.73 -3.52 -5.56
N ASP A 126 19.42 -4.09 -6.57
CA ASP A 126 19.66 -3.42 -7.86
C ASP A 126 18.38 -2.94 -8.58
N GLY A 127 17.26 -3.63 -8.37
CA GLY A 127 15.95 -3.25 -8.93
C GLY A 127 15.11 -2.31 -8.05
N THR A 128 15.62 -1.87 -6.91
CA THR A 128 14.91 -0.95 -6.00
C THR A 128 15.02 0.49 -6.49
N PHE A 129 13.90 1.20 -6.57
CA PHE A 129 13.94 2.66 -6.76
C PHE A 129 14.32 3.32 -5.43
N VAL A 130 15.52 3.91 -5.38
CA VAL A 130 16.05 4.60 -4.21
C VAL A 130 15.81 6.10 -4.34
N TYR A 131 15.31 6.74 -3.28
CA TYR A 131 15.05 8.17 -3.23
C TYR A 131 15.67 8.82 -1.98
N ASP A 132 15.99 10.10 -2.10
CA ASP A 132 16.69 10.89 -1.06
C ASP A 132 15.74 11.86 -0.32
N THR A 133 14.44 11.56 -0.31
CA THR A 133 13.38 12.30 0.40
C THR A 133 12.86 11.52 1.61
N PRO A 134 12.20 12.17 2.58
CA PRO A 134 11.66 11.50 3.77
C PRO A 134 10.60 10.43 3.45
N ASP A 135 9.90 10.58 2.33
CA ASP A 135 8.84 9.69 1.88
C ASP A 135 8.88 9.50 0.36
N LEU A 136 8.28 8.40 -0.11
CA LEU A 136 8.14 7.99 -1.51
C LEU A 136 7.35 9.01 -2.33
N VAL A 137 6.34 9.66 -1.75
CA VAL A 137 5.48 10.61 -2.48
C VAL A 137 6.31 11.82 -2.91
N SER A 138 7.07 12.40 -1.98
CA SER A 138 8.04 13.46 -2.25
C SER A 138 9.13 13.00 -3.22
N GLY A 139 9.57 11.75 -3.13
CA GLY A 139 10.60 11.17 -4.01
C GLY A 139 10.12 11.04 -5.45
N LEU A 140 8.88 10.59 -5.65
CA LEU A 140 8.23 10.53 -6.95
C LEU A 140 7.96 11.92 -7.52
N ALA A 141 7.56 12.88 -6.68
CA ALA A 141 7.42 14.28 -7.08
C ALA A 141 8.75 14.85 -7.58
N ALA A 142 9.86 14.58 -6.89
CA ALA A 142 11.21 14.96 -7.34
C ALA A 142 11.64 14.26 -8.64
N ALA A 143 11.13 13.05 -8.91
CA ALA A 143 11.29 12.35 -10.19
C ALA A 143 10.32 12.85 -11.30
N GLY A 144 9.62 13.95 -11.06
CA GLY A 144 8.75 14.63 -12.04
C GLY A 144 7.36 14.01 -12.18
N TYR A 145 6.89 13.24 -11.19
CA TYR A 145 5.51 12.77 -11.14
C TYR A 145 4.58 13.84 -10.59
N ARG A 146 3.36 13.91 -11.14
CA ARG A 146 2.21 14.50 -10.45
C ARG A 146 1.75 13.50 -9.41
N THR A 147 1.72 13.88 -8.14
CA THR A 147 1.28 12.98 -7.06
C THR A 147 -0.13 13.34 -6.61
N VAL A 148 -1.04 12.37 -6.71
CA VAL A 148 -2.47 12.56 -6.40
C VAL A 148 -2.95 11.50 -5.41
N CYS A 149 -3.63 11.93 -4.36
CA CYS A 149 -4.31 11.07 -3.39
C CYS A 149 -5.83 11.19 -3.55
N ILE A 150 -6.52 10.06 -3.67
CA ILE A 150 -7.98 9.97 -3.51
C ILE A 150 -8.24 9.24 -2.19
N GLY A 151 -8.65 10.00 -1.18
CA GLY A 151 -8.87 9.53 0.18
C GLY A 151 -10.23 8.91 0.40
N GLY A 152 -10.33 7.94 1.31
CA GLY A 152 -11.60 7.33 1.70
C GLY A 152 -11.86 7.34 3.21
N VAL A 153 -10.90 6.87 4.01
CA VAL A 153 -11.08 6.76 5.47
C VAL A 153 -10.66 8.02 6.23
N GLY A 154 -10.90 8.04 7.55
CA GLY A 154 -10.73 9.25 8.38
C GLY A 154 -9.34 9.87 8.38
N PHE A 155 -8.28 9.09 8.13
CA PHE A 155 -6.91 9.61 8.03
C PHE A 155 -6.60 10.29 6.68
N PHE A 156 -7.52 10.21 5.73
CA PHE A 156 -7.41 10.81 4.40
C PHE A 156 -8.53 11.81 4.09
N ASN A 157 -9.39 12.14 5.06
CA ASN A 157 -10.61 12.91 4.81
C ASN A 157 -10.42 14.44 4.77
N ARG A 158 -9.25 14.96 5.17
CA ARG A 158 -8.93 16.40 5.22
C ARG A 158 -9.84 17.26 6.11
N GLN A 159 -10.72 16.66 6.92
CA GLN A 159 -11.68 17.39 7.75
C GLN A 159 -11.08 17.90 9.07
N GLY A 160 -9.93 17.37 9.49
CA GLY A 160 -9.21 17.79 10.68
C GLY A 160 -7.70 17.73 10.52
N PRO A 161 -6.93 18.22 11.51
CA PRO A 161 -5.47 18.26 11.44
C PRO A 161 -4.86 16.88 11.17
N LEU A 162 -5.31 15.85 11.89
CA LEU A 162 -4.82 14.48 11.71
C LEU A 162 -5.19 13.90 10.34
N GLY A 163 -6.45 14.08 9.92
CA GLY A 163 -6.94 13.63 8.61
C GLY A 163 -6.35 14.38 7.41
N SER A 164 -5.51 15.39 7.65
CA SER A 164 -4.83 16.18 6.61
C SER A 164 -3.36 15.81 6.45
N VAL A 165 -2.77 15.03 7.37
CA VAL A 165 -1.32 14.75 7.33
C VAL A 165 -0.95 13.82 6.17
N LEU A 166 -1.58 12.64 6.04
CA LEU A 166 -1.26 11.71 4.96
C LEU A 166 -1.64 12.30 3.58
N PRO A 167 -2.83 12.91 3.40
CA PRO A 167 -3.12 13.71 2.20
C PRO A 167 -2.09 14.79 1.89
N GLY A 168 -1.54 15.44 2.92
CA GLY A 168 -0.60 16.54 2.79
C GLY A 168 0.77 16.16 2.22
N LEU A 169 1.07 14.87 2.10
CA LEU A 169 2.26 14.37 1.39
C LEU A 169 2.13 14.52 -0.13
N PHE A 170 0.90 14.61 -0.65
CA PHE A 170 0.61 14.67 -2.08
C PHE A 170 0.47 16.11 -2.56
N GLN A 171 0.85 16.36 -3.81
CA GLN A 171 0.66 17.67 -4.42
C GLN A 171 -0.83 17.94 -4.76
N GLU A 172 -1.65 16.90 -4.82
CA GLU A 172 -3.09 16.94 -5.00
C GLU A 172 -3.76 15.93 -4.07
N SER A 173 -4.85 16.32 -3.42
CA SER A 173 -5.65 15.37 -2.66
C SER A 173 -7.14 15.65 -2.77
N HIS A 174 -7.93 14.60 -2.99
CA HIS A 174 -9.37 14.64 -3.11
C HIS A 174 -10.03 13.86 -1.99
N TRP A 175 -11.04 14.49 -1.39
CA TRP A 175 -12.01 13.83 -0.52
C TRP A 175 -13.33 14.58 -0.58
N GLU A 176 -14.43 13.82 -0.58
CA GLU A 176 -15.78 14.33 -0.39
C GLU A 176 -16.62 13.26 0.35
N PRO A 177 -17.78 13.62 0.94
CA PRO A 177 -18.58 12.68 1.73
C PRO A 177 -18.92 11.38 0.99
N ALA A 178 -19.11 11.46 -0.34
CA ALA A 178 -19.38 10.30 -1.17
C ALA A 178 -18.25 9.26 -1.17
N PHE A 179 -16.99 9.63 -0.87
CA PHE A 179 -15.85 8.70 -0.82
C PHE A 179 -15.69 8.04 0.56
N GLY A 180 -16.44 8.50 1.57
CA GLY A 180 -16.29 8.09 2.95
C GLY A 180 -16.82 6.69 3.26
N VAL A 181 -16.40 6.14 4.40
CA VAL A 181 -16.82 4.82 4.92
C VAL A 181 -18.33 4.66 5.11
N ALA A 182 -19.07 5.76 5.24
CA ALA A 182 -20.53 5.73 5.40
C ALA A 182 -21.29 5.69 4.06
N SER A 183 -20.59 5.77 2.93
CA SER A 183 -21.18 5.81 1.60
C SER A 183 -21.22 4.41 0.97
N PRO A 184 -22.40 3.86 0.64
CA PRO A 184 -22.52 2.57 -0.05
C PRO A 184 -21.96 2.56 -1.48
N THR A 185 -21.74 3.74 -2.05
CA THR A 185 -21.21 3.94 -3.41
C THR A 185 -19.78 4.52 -3.38
N SER A 186 -19.08 4.38 -2.26
CA SER A 186 -17.80 5.08 -2.03
C SER A 186 -16.76 4.83 -3.11
N PHE A 187 -16.53 3.58 -3.44
CA PHE A 187 -15.49 3.23 -4.41
C PHE A 187 -15.88 3.65 -5.83
N GLU A 188 -17.16 3.58 -6.20
CA GLU A 188 -17.63 4.08 -7.49
C GLU A 188 -17.31 5.57 -7.67
N SER A 189 -17.64 6.39 -6.67
CA SER A 189 -17.34 7.82 -6.69
C SER A 189 -15.83 8.11 -6.67
N GLN A 190 -15.03 7.30 -5.96
CA GLN A 190 -13.57 7.41 -6.01
C GLN A 190 -13.02 7.07 -7.41
N VAL A 191 -13.60 6.09 -8.11
CA VAL A 191 -13.24 5.73 -9.48
C VAL A 191 -13.62 6.82 -10.48
N ASP A 192 -14.77 7.48 -10.29
CA ASP A 192 -15.15 8.64 -11.10
C ASP A 192 -14.11 9.76 -10.97
N ARG A 193 -13.75 10.12 -9.74
CA ARG A 193 -12.70 11.13 -9.49
C ARG A 193 -11.33 10.69 -10.03
N ALA A 194 -10.99 9.41 -9.96
CA ALA A 194 -9.75 8.89 -10.55
C ALA A 194 -9.73 9.08 -12.07
N ALA A 195 -10.85 8.79 -12.75
CA ALA A 195 -10.98 8.99 -14.19
C ALA A 195 -10.86 10.48 -14.57
N GLU A 196 -11.48 11.38 -13.81
CA GLU A 196 -11.36 12.84 -13.99
C GLU A 196 -9.90 13.30 -13.88
N VAL A 197 -9.21 12.90 -12.81
CA VAL A 197 -7.79 13.23 -12.57
C VAL A 197 -6.93 12.75 -13.73
N VAL A 198 -7.10 11.50 -14.17
CA VAL A 198 -6.30 10.94 -15.25
C VAL A 198 -6.58 11.70 -16.56
N ALA A 199 -7.84 11.95 -16.90
CA ALA A 199 -8.23 12.60 -18.14
C ALA A 199 -7.75 14.07 -18.22
N ALA A 200 -7.65 14.76 -17.09
CA ALA A 200 -7.22 16.15 -17.03
C ALA A 200 -5.69 16.34 -17.19
N LEU A 201 -4.89 15.28 -17.06
CA LEU A 201 -3.43 15.39 -17.07
C LEU A 201 -2.84 15.35 -18.49
N PRO A 202 -1.91 16.26 -18.83
CA PRO A 202 -1.16 16.20 -20.08
C PRO A 202 -0.46 14.84 -20.26
N ALA A 203 -0.39 14.33 -21.48
CA ALA A 203 0.14 12.99 -21.76
C ALA A 203 1.60 12.81 -21.30
N GLU A 204 2.38 13.89 -21.35
CA GLU A 204 3.78 13.95 -20.95
C GLU A 204 3.93 13.88 -19.42
N GLN A 205 2.92 14.36 -18.67
CA GLN A 205 2.92 14.38 -17.22
C GLN A 205 2.66 12.98 -16.67
N ARG A 206 3.70 12.40 -16.08
CA ARG A 206 3.63 11.14 -15.32
C ARG A 206 2.78 11.32 -14.08
N LEU A 207 2.00 10.30 -13.76
CA LEU A 207 1.09 10.27 -12.61
C LEU A 207 1.52 9.20 -11.61
N PHE A 208 1.58 9.58 -10.34
CA PHE A 208 1.47 8.65 -9.22
C PHE A 208 0.11 8.88 -8.57
N LEU A 209 -0.81 7.93 -8.79
CA LEU A 209 -2.14 7.94 -8.23
C LEU A 209 -2.21 6.97 -7.05
N PHE A 210 -2.57 7.50 -5.89
CA PHE A 210 -2.90 6.72 -4.71
C PHE A 210 -4.40 6.73 -4.46
N VAL A 211 -4.98 5.57 -4.21
CA VAL A 211 -6.41 5.41 -3.86
C VAL A 211 -6.53 4.61 -2.57
N ASN A 212 -7.06 5.26 -1.53
CA ASN A 212 -7.43 4.60 -0.28
C ASN A 212 -8.91 4.21 -0.34
N VAL A 213 -9.19 2.93 -0.65
CA VAL A 213 -10.55 2.41 -0.81
C VAL A 213 -11.18 2.22 0.55
N SER A 214 -12.31 2.88 0.79
CA SER A 214 -13.00 2.89 2.10
C SER A 214 -14.08 1.82 2.26
N ALA A 215 -14.53 1.21 1.16
CA ALA A 215 -15.75 0.39 1.14
C ALA A 215 -15.71 -0.86 2.05
N LEU A 216 -14.51 -1.39 2.35
CA LEU A 216 -14.39 -2.55 3.24
C LEU A 216 -14.29 -2.16 4.71
N HIS A 217 -13.89 -0.93 5.01
CA HIS A 217 -13.83 -0.43 6.38
C HIS A 217 -15.23 -0.26 6.96
N GLN A 218 -15.37 -0.46 8.26
CA GLN A 218 -16.64 -0.30 8.95
C GLN A 218 -17.22 1.12 8.81
N PRO A 219 -18.55 1.27 8.67
CA PRO A 219 -19.54 0.19 8.47
C PRO A 219 -19.49 -0.41 7.06
N ASN A 220 -19.62 -1.74 6.93
CA ASN A 220 -19.71 -2.44 5.65
C ASN A 220 -20.93 -3.38 5.53
N TRP A 221 -21.74 -3.52 6.59
CA TRP A 221 -22.97 -4.33 6.64
C TRP A 221 -23.93 -4.04 5.49
N PHE A 222 -24.02 -2.79 5.02
CA PHE A 222 -24.93 -2.38 3.95
C PHE A 222 -24.57 -2.95 2.57
N HIS A 223 -23.41 -3.60 2.42
CA HIS A 223 -23.09 -4.35 1.21
C HIS A 223 -23.80 -5.71 1.14
N LEU A 224 -24.35 -6.21 2.26
CA LEU A 224 -25.22 -7.38 2.25
C LEU A 224 -26.66 -7.00 1.90
N PRO A 225 -27.27 -7.66 0.89
CA PRO A 225 -28.67 -7.42 0.56
C PRO A 225 -29.60 -7.61 1.78
N GLY A 226 -30.36 -6.58 2.11
CA GLY A 226 -31.35 -6.62 3.21
C GLY A 226 -30.77 -6.49 4.62
N ALA A 227 -29.45 -6.38 4.78
CA ALA A 227 -28.85 -6.14 6.08
C ALA A 227 -29.15 -4.73 6.59
N THR A 228 -29.29 -4.60 7.91
CA THR A 228 -29.50 -3.33 8.60
C THR A 228 -28.31 -3.02 9.50
N ARG A 229 -28.28 -1.82 10.08
CA ARG A 229 -27.25 -1.43 11.05
C ARG A 229 -27.18 -2.38 12.24
N GLU A 230 -28.31 -2.95 12.65
CA GLU A 230 -28.43 -3.89 13.77
C GLU A 230 -27.80 -5.25 13.46
N ALA A 231 -27.72 -5.65 12.17
CA ALA A 231 -27.02 -6.86 11.76
C ALA A 231 -25.50 -6.74 12.02
N GLY A 232 -24.97 -5.51 11.96
CA GLY A 232 -23.56 -5.23 12.18
C GLY A 232 -22.65 -5.76 11.08
N ASP A 233 -21.38 -5.37 11.14
CA ASP A 233 -20.38 -5.84 10.19
C ASP A 233 -19.94 -7.27 10.54
N SER A 234 -19.71 -8.07 9.52
CA SER A 234 -19.28 -9.45 9.63
C SER A 234 -18.28 -9.79 8.53
N ARG A 235 -17.68 -10.99 8.62
CA ARG A 235 -16.87 -11.53 7.52
C ARG A 235 -17.67 -11.64 6.22
N GLU A 236 -18.98 -11.89 6.30
CA GLU A 236 -19.86 -11.99 5.13
C GLU A 236 -20.05 -10.64 4.45
N SER A 237 -20.33 -9.58 5.22
CA SER A 237 -20.44 -8.23 4.66
C SER A 237 -19.11 -7.69 4.15
N HIS A 238 -18.00 -8.09 4.78
CA HIS A 238 -16.66 -7.83 4.29
C HIS A 238 -16.40 -8.45 2.90
N ALA A 239 -16.87 -9.68 2.68
CA ALA A 239 -16.79 -10.34 1.37
C ALA A 239 -17.66 -9.64 0.32
N ALA A 240 -18.90 -9.29 0.68
CA ALA A 240 -19.80 -8.55 -0.21
C ALA A 240 -19.26 -7.16 -0.58
N ALA A 241 -18.58 -6.48 0.35
CA ALA A 241 -17.90 -5.22 0.11
C ALA A 241 -16.74 -5.38 -0.89
N LEU A 242 -15.98 -6.47 -0.81
CA LEU A 242 -14.91 -6.75 -1.78
C LEU A 242 -15.48 -7.04 -3.18
N GLU A 243 -16.59 -7.76 -3.30
CA GLU A 243 -17.29 -7.94 -4.58
C GLU A 243 -17.81 -6.61 -5.13
N TYR A 244 -18.31 -5.72 -4.28
CA TYR A 244 -18.65 -4.35 -4.67
C TYR A 244 -17.45 -3.61 -5.23
N VAL A 245 -16.31 -3.64 -4.54
CA VAL A 245 -15.07 -3.02 -5.02
C VAL A 245 -14.65 -3.60 -6.37
N ASP A 246 -14.68 -4.92 -6.53
CA ASP A 246 -14.24 -5.57 -7.77
C ASP A 246 -15.05 -5.13 -8.99
N ARG A 247 -16.38 -4.94 -8.85
CA ARG A 247 -17.25 -4.45 -9.93
C ARG A 247 -16.79 -3.13 -10.55
N HIS A 248 -16.14 -2.26 -9.77
CA HIS A 248 -15.63 -0.98 -10.26
C HIS A 248 -14.13 -0.99 -10.55
N MET A 249 -13.40 -2.04 -10.14
CA MET A 249 -11.95 -2.11 -10.29
C MET A 249 -11.51 -2.12 -11.75
N GLY A 250 -12.29 -2.76 -12.63
CA GLY A 250 -12.04 -2.73 -14.08
C GLY A 250 -12.02 -1.31 -14.65
N ARG A 251 -12.91 -0.42 -14.17
CA ARG A 251 -12.97 0.99 -14.57
C ARG A 251 -11.76 1.77 -14.07
N LEU A 252 -11.33 1.53 -12.82
CA LEU A 252 -10.11 2.14 -12.28
C LEU A 252 -8.88 1.75 -13.10
N PHE A 253 -8.73 0.47 -13.41
CA PHE A 253 -7.61 -0.03 -14.21
C PHE A 253 -7.63 0.50 -15.65
N ALA A 254 -8.81 0.59 -16.26
CA ALA A 254 -8.96 1.19 -17.59
C ALA A 254 -8.55 2.67 -17.57
N ALA A 255 -8.99 3.43 -16.56
CA ALA A 255 -8.58 4.82 -16.39
C ALA A 255 -7.06 4.93 -16.22
N ALA A 256 -6.46 4.20 -15.28
CA ALA A 256 -5.03 4.26 -14.99
C ALA A 256 -4.13 3.88 -16.19
N GLY A 257 -4.58 2.94 -17.03
CA GLY A 257 -3.86 2.56 -18.26
C GLY A 257 -4.18 3.41 -19.50
N SER A 258 -5.13 4.35 -19.41
CA SER A 258 -5.69 5.01 -20.60
C SER A 258 -4.72 5.93 -21.35
N ARG A 259 -3.71 6.48 -20.66
CA ARG A 259 -2.75 7.44 -21.26
C ARG A 259 -1.36 6.86 -21.44
N ARG A 260 -0.99 5.91 -20.58
CA ARG A 260 0.37 5.38 -20.47
C ARG A 260 0.32 3.99 -19.86
N ARG A 261 1.32 3.16 -20.16
CA ARG A 261 1.53 1.93 -19.38
C ARG A 261 1.69 2.30 -17.91
N CYS A 262 0.98 1.59 -17.05
CA CYS A 262 0.93 1.88 -15.62
C CYS A 262 1.39 0.65 -14.82
N PHE A 263 2.28 0.85 -13.86
CA PHE A 263 2.61 -0.18 -12.87
C PHE A 263 1.70 -0.03 -11.66
N ALA A 264 0.87 -1.03 -11.43
CA ALA A 264 -0.14 -1.04 -10.38
C ALA A 264 0.29 -1.95 -9.23
N ILE A 265 0.11 -1.45 -8.00
CA ILE A 265 0.20 -2.21 -6.77
C ILE A 265 -1.18 -2.14 -6.11
N VAL A 266 -1.74 -3.31 -5.80
CA VAL A 266 -2.99 -3.44 -5.04
C VAL A 266 -2.68 -4.26 -3.80
N CYS A 267 -2.93 -3.71 -2.63
CA CYS A 267 -2.74 -4.42 -1.38
C CYS A 267 -3.76 -3.99 -0.34
N SER A 268 -3.76 -4.65 0.81
CA SER A 268 -4.36 -4.07 2.02
C SER A 268 -3.29 -3.45 2.91
N ASP A 269 -3.69 -2.40 3.62
CA ASP A 269 -2.88 -1.75 4.65
C ASP A 269 -2.91 -2.52 5.97
N HIS A 270 -4.05 -3.10 6.33
CA HIS A 270 -4.23 -4.07 7.41
C HIS A 270 -5.57 -4.82 7.22
N GLY A 271 -5.75 -5.96 7.88
CA GLY A 271 -7.05 -6.62 8.00
C GLY A 271 -7.83 -6.22 9.25
N THR A 272 -8.94 -6.91 9.51
CA THR A 272 -9.86 -6.64 10.61
C THR A 272 -10.46 -7.93 11.18
N ALA A 273 -10.73 -7.95 12.48
CA ALA A 273 -11.36 -9.06 13.18
C ALA A 273 -12.88 -8.83 13.33
N TYR A 274 -13.65 -9.91 13.23
CA TYR A 274 -15.11 -9.97 13.37
C TYR A 274 -15.56 -10.87 14.53
N GLY A 275 -14.69 -11.07 15.52
CA GLY A 275 -14.93 -11.93 16.69
C GLY A 275 -13.92 -13.07 16.83
N GLU A 276 -12.96 -13.20 15.90
CA GLU A 276 -11.89 -14.21 16.01
C GLU A 276 -11.16 -14.08 17.34
N ASP A 277 -11.07 -15.19 18.08
CA ASP A 277 -10.47 -15.28 19.41
C ASP A 277 -11.00 -14.22 20.41
N GLY A 278 -12.23 -13.76 20.22
CA GLY A 278 -12.86 -12.73 21.05
C GLY A 278 -12.46 -11.29 20.69
N TYR A 279 -11.73 -11.09 19.59
CA TYR A 279 -11.30 -9.78 19.11
C TYR A 279 -12.20 -9.24 17.99
N THR A 280 -12.45 -7.93 18.01
CA THR A 280 -13.18 -7.20 16.95
C THR A 280 -12.38 -5.98 16.53
N GLY A 281 -12.36 -5.69 15.23
CA GLY A 281 -11.65 -4.56 14.64
C GLY A 281 -10.16 -4.81 14.43
N HIS A 282 -9.40 -3.73 14.50
CA HIS A 282 -7.96 -3.69 14.23
C HIS A 282 -7.23 -2.87 15.31
N ARG A 283 -5.91 -2.65 15.16
CA ARG A 283 -4.97 -2.21 16.23
C ARG A 283 -4.63 -3.31 17.24
N LEU A 284 -4.48 -4.54 16.76
CA LEU A 284 -4.20 -5.71 17.59
C LEU A 284 -3.29 -6.71 16.87
N GLY A 285 -2.66 -7.59 17.63
CA GLY A 285 -1.64 -8.56 17.18
C GLY A 285 -2.19 -9.81 16.48
N HIS A 286 -3.46 -9.83 16.09
CA HIS A 286 -4.11 -11.04 15.56
C HIS A 286 -3.79 -11.25 14.07
N GLU A 287 -3.73 -12.51 13.66
CA GLU A 287 -3.27 -12.88 12.32
C GLU A 287 -4.18 -12.34 11.21
N VAL A 288 -5.49 -12.26 11.43
CA VAL A 288 -6.45 -11.67 10.48
C VAL A 288 -6.26 -10.16 10.27
N VAL A 289 -5.54 -9.47 11.15
CA VAL A 289 -5.19 -8.05 11.02
C VAL A 289 -3.83 -7.89 10.33
N TRP A 290 -2.87 -8.73 10.67
CA TRP A 290 -1.51 -8.62 10.14
C TRP A 290 -1.32 -9.31 8.80
N THR A 291 -2.11 -10.32 8.45
CA THR A 291 -2.00 -11.03 7.17
C THR A 291 -2.89 -10.36 6.12
N VAL A 292 -2.26 -9.80 5.09
CA VAL A 292 -2.91 -8.99 4.06
C VAL A 292 -2.61 -9.53 2.65
N PRO A 293 -3.53 -9.33 1.70
CA PRO A 293 -3.29 -9.61 0.30
C PRO A 293 -2.41 -8.54 -0.33
N TYR A 294 -1.58 -8.97 -1.28
CA TYR A 294 -0.77 -8.10 -2.12
C TYR A 294 -0.76 -8.62 -3.56
N GLY A 295 -0.80 -7.71 -4.52
CA GLY A 295 -0.62 -7.97 -5.93
C GLY A 295 0.04 -6.80 -6.64
N GLN A 296 0.85 -7.10 -7.64
CA GLN A 296 1.48 -6.10 -8.51
C GLN A 296 1.48 -6.56 -9.96
N PHE A 297 1.23 -5.65 -10.89
CA PHE A 297 1.15 -5.97 -12.33
C PHE A 297 1.25 -4.70 -13.18
N PHE A 298 1.51 -4.89 -14.48
CA PHE A 298 1.41 -3.80 -15.45
C PHE A 298 0.02 -3.75 -16.06
N LEU A 299 -0.55 -2.55 -16.10
CA LEU A 299 -1.68 -2.20 -16.93
C LEU A 299 -1.16 -1.73 -18.30
N PRO A 300 -1.66 -2.29 -19.42
CA PRO A 300 -1.22 -1.89 -20.74
C PRO A 300 -1.61 -0.43 -21.01
N GLY A 301 -0.70 0.32 -21.63
CA GLY A 301 -1.01 1.63 -22.20
C GLY A 301 -1.65 1.52 -23.59
N PRO A 302 -1.98 2.65 -24.24
CA PRO A 302 -2.55 2.68 -25.59
C PRO A 302 -1.76 1.87 -26.63
N ASP A 303 -0.43 1.88 -26.54
CA ASP A 303 0.45 1.19 -27.48
C ASP A 303 0.61 -0.32 -27.20
N GLY A 304 0.18 -0.79 -26.03
CA GLY A 304 0.28 -2.19 -25.59
C GLY A 304 -1.02 -2.98 -25.69
N ALA A 305 -2.11 -2.34 -26.14
CA ALA A 305 -3.43 -2.96 -26.35
C ALA A 305 -3.67 -3.39 -27.82
N ARG A 306 -2.64 -3.31 -28.68
CA ARG A 306 -2.64 -3.78 -30.07
C ARG A 306 -2.05 -5.18 -30.20
#